data_AF-A0A4Y9QJ26-F1
#
_entry.id   AF-A0A4Y9QJ26-F1
#
_cell.length_a   1.000
_cell.length_b   1.000
_cell.length_c   1.000
_cell.angle_alpha   90.00
_cell.angle_beta   90.00
_cell.angle_gamma   90.00
#
_symmetry.space_group_name_H-M   'P 1'
#
loop_
_entity.id
_entity.type
_entity.pdbx_description
1 polymer ?
#
loop_
_entity_poly.entity_id
_entity_poly.type
_entity_poly.pdbx_seq_one_letter_code
_entity_poly.pdbx_strand_id
1 'polypeptide(L)'
;MGSLTWLPATERPDLLGAPVAAALSLLPGPAWVAEIDAELADTAAFCAAYDIPLEISANCVVVAARRAGQTTLAACVVLATTRADVNGLVRRHLGARKASFAPQDVAVAESGMEFGGITPVGLPADWPVLIDPEVEAADFVVIGSGIRGGKLAVAGSLLAALPAAEVLDGLGQPLPEPDPSAPATPPTRAPDDSDVGWGDRPGEPADDDRRYLEDRPPHWGSD
;
A
#
# COMPACT_ATOMS: atom_id res chain seq x y z
N MET A 1 22.81 -5.40 8.19
CA MET A 1 22.04 -4.30 7.57
C MET A 1 21.66 -3.35 8.69
N GLY A 2 22.25 -2.14 8.74
CA GLY A 2 22.00 -1.16 9.80
C GLY A 2 22.32 -1.64 11.21
N SER A 3 21.72 -0.97 12.21
CA SER A 3 21.89 -1.23 13.64
C SER A 3 20.88 -2.24 14.22
N LEU A 4 19.96 -2.75 13.41
CA LEU A 4 18.91 -3.68 13.81
C LEU A 4 19.40 -5.11 14.05
N THR A 5 18.67 -5.83 14.91
CA THR A 5 18.82 -7.29 15.08
C THR A 5 17.85 -8.02 14.17
N TRP A 6 18.39 -8.70 13.16
CA TRP A 6 17.62 -9.47 12.19
C TRP A 6 17.53 -10.94 12.63
N LEU A 7 16.31 -11.44 12.76
CA LEU A 7 16.01 -12.83 13.11
C LEU A 7 15.26 -13.51 11.96
N PRO A 8 15.33 -14.85 11.82
CA PRO A 8 14.48 -15.55 10.86
C PRO A 8 13.01 -15.18 11.09
N ALA A 9 12.32 -14.74 10.03
CA ALA A 9 10.94 -14.25 10.15
C ALA A 9 9.98 -15.32 10.68
N THR A 10 10.26 -16.60 10.42
CA THR A 10 9.49 -17.74 10.91
C THR A 10 9.56 -17.93 12.43
N GLU A 11 10.56 -17.35 13.10
CA GLU A 11 10.74 -17.46 14.56
C GLU A 11 10.08 -16.32 15.33
N ARG A 12 9.65 -15.25 14.64
CA ARG A 12 9.03 -14.05 15.23
C ARG A 12 7.72 -13.67 14.52
N PRO A 13 6.70 -14.55 14.51
CA PRO A 13 5.40 -14.24 13.91
C PRO A 13 4.67 -13.09 14.60
N ASP A 14 5.05 -12.76 15.85
CA ASP A 14 4.57 -11.59 16.60
C ASP A 14 4.98 -10.25 15.96
N LEU A 15 6.00 -10.25 15.09
CA LEU A 15 6.46 -9.06 14.36
C LEU A 15 5.86 -8.97 12.93
N LEU A 16 4.92 -9.84 12.60
CA LEU A 16 4.32 -9.92 11.26
C LEU A 16 2.82 -9.61 11.30
N GLY A 17 2.34 -8.90 10.30
CA GLY A 17 0.91 -8.83 10.03
C GLY A 17 0.37 -10.22 9.71
N ALA A 18 -0.86 -10.52 10.13
CA ALA A 18 -1.44 -11.86 9.94
C ALA A 18 -1.39 -12.37 8.47
N PRO A 19 -1.66 -11.54 7.44
CA PRO A 19 -1.53 -11.98 6.04
C PRO A 19 -0.07 -12.30 5.65
N VAL A 20 0.89 -11.53 6.18
CA VAL A 20 2.32 -11.72 5.94
C VAL A 20 2.80 -13.03 6.57
N ALA A 21 2.41 -13.29 7.82
CA ALA A 21 2.74 -14.53 8.53
C ALA A 21 2.21 -15.77 7.79
N ALA A 22 0.98 -15.69 7.26
CA ALA A 22 0.37 -16.77 6.48
C ALA A 22 1.11 -17.02 5.15
N ALA A 23 1.58 -15.97 4.49
CA ALA A 23 2.25 -16.05 3.20
C ALA A 23 3.76 -16.34 3.29
N LEU A 24 4.37 -16.23 4.48
CA LEU A 24 5.83 -16.34 4.65
C LEU A 24 6.39 -17.68 4.14
N SER A 25 5.64 -18.78 4.33
CA SER A 25 6.04 -20.11 3.87
C SER A 25 6.00 -20.30 2.35
N LEU A 26 5.36 -19.37 1.63
CA LEU A 26 5.28 -19.36 0.17
C LEU A 26 6.46 -18.65 -0.48
N LEU A 27 7.28 -17.93 0.30
CA LEU A 27 8.49 -17.32 -0.22
C LEU A 27 9.51 -18.42 -0.59
N PRO A 28 10.08 -18.38 -1.80
CA PRO A 28 11.00 -19.43 -2.26
C PRO A 28 12.40 -19.34 -1.61
N GLY A 29 12.59 -18.45 -0.64
CA GLY A 29 13.86 -18.18 0.00
C GLY A 29 13.70 -17.60 1.40
N PRO A 30 14.81 -17.38 2.10
CA PRO A 30 14.79 -16.90 3.48
C PRO A 30 14.25 -15.47 3.57
N ALA A 31 13.54 -15.22 4.67
CA ALA A 31 13.10 -13.89 5.07
C ALA A 31 13.54 -13.65 6.51
N TRP A 32 13.96 -12.42 6.78
CA TRP A 32 14.34 -11.96 8.12
C TRP A 32 13.40 -10.87 8.57
N VAL A 33 13.20 -10.77 9.87
CA VAL A 33 12.40 -9.72 10.50
C VAL A 33 13.20 -9.03 11.60
N ALA A 34 12.98 -7.74 11.76
CA ALA A 34 13.49 -6.95 12.86
C ALA A 34 12.35 -6.16 13.50
N GLU A 35 12.40 -6.05 14.82
CA GLU A 35 11.53 -5.17 15.60
C GLU A 35 12.01 -3.73 15.48
N ILE A 36 11.08 -2.80 15.36
CA ILE A 36 11.35 -1.36 15.32
C ILE A 36 10.38 -0.61 16.23
N ASP A 37 10.75 0.61 16.59
CA ASP A 37 9.80 1.55 17.19
C ASP A 37 8.71 1.90 16.17
N ALA A 38 7.45 1.66 16.53
CA ALA A 38 6.30 1.91 15.66
C ALA A 38 6.12 3.40 15.31
N GLU A 39 6.69 4.32 16.09
CA GLU A 39 6.72 5.76 15.77
C GLU A 39 7.75 6.08 14.67
N LEU A 40 8.73 5.22 14.47
CA LEU A 40 9.80 5.36 13.46
C LEU A 40 9.53 4.53 12.19
N ALA A 41 8.30 4.06 11.98
CA ALA A 41 7.96 3.20 10.84
C ALA A 41 8.00 3.89 9.47
N ASP A 42 7.90 5.23 9.44
CA ASP A 42 8.09 6.04 8.23
C ASP A 42 9.48 5.79 7.64
N THR A 43 9.58 5.66 6.32
CA THR A 43 10.81 5.22 5.67
C THR A 43 11.99 6.15 5.93
N ALA A 44 11.81 7.47 5.91
CA ALA A 44 12.91 8.41 6.14
C ALA A 44 13.34 8.39 7.62
N ALA A 45 12.38 8.39 8.55
CA ALA A 45 12.66 8.28 9.98
C ALA A 45 13.34 6.95 10.34
N PHE A 46 12.84 5.84 9.78
CA PHE A 46 13.38 4.50 9.90
C PHE A 46 14.85 4.44 9.45
N CYS A 47 15.12 4.87 8.22
CA CYS A 47 16.46 4.83 7.64
C CYS A 47 17.46 5.64 8.48
N ALA A 48 17.06 6.84 8.90
CA ALA A 48 17.89 7.71 9.72
C ALA A 48 18.15 7.15 11.13
N ALA A 49 17.14 6.53 11.77
CA ALA A 49 17.27 6.02 13.12
C ALA A 49 18.06 4.70 13.21
N TYR A 50 17.96 3.86 12.18
CA TYR A 50 18.51 2.49 12.21
C TYR A 50 19.69 2.28 11.26
N ASP A 51 20.23 3.34 10.66
CA ASP A 51 21.35 3.30 9.71
C ASP A 51 21.09 2.34 8.53
N ILE A 52 19.85 2.31 8.04
CA ILE A 52 19.47 1.54 6.85
C ILE A 52 19.54 2.46 5.63
N PRO A 53 20.35 2.14 4.60
CA PRO A 53 20.40 2.94 3.38
C PRO A 53 19.04 2.99 2.65
N LEU A 54 18.72 4.14 2.07
CA LEU A 54 17.48 4.31 1.28
C LEU A 54 17.48 3.42 0.02
N GLU A 55 18.67 3.14 -0.52
CA GLU A 55 18.91 2.33 -1.71
C GLU A 55 18.54 0.86 -1.51
N ILE A 56 18.45 0.41 -0.26
CA ILE A 56 17.99 -0.95 0.08
C ILE A 56 16.67 -0.94 0.84
N SER A 57 16.01 0.21 0.99
CA SER A 57 14.66 0.29 1.55
C SER A 57 13.66 0.39 0.41
N ALA A 58 12.64 -0.46 0.39
CA ALA A 58 11.61 -0.43 -0.64
C ALA A 58 10.24 -0.09 -0.05
N ASN A 59 9.58 0.88 -0.66
CA ASN A 59 8.24 1.30 -0.31
C ASN A 59 7.22 0.45 -1.07
N CYS A 60 6.21 -0.04 -0.36
CA CYS A 60 5.03 -0.66 -0.96
C CYS A 60 3.84 0.29 -0.84
N VAL A 61 3.37 0.84 -1.95
CA VAL A 61 2.24 1.76 -1.99
C VAL A 61 1.05 1.10 -2.68
N VAL A 62 -0.16 1.33 -2.14
CA VAL A 62 -1.40 0.80 -2.72
C VAL A 62 -2.02 1.84 -3.64
N VAL A 63 -2.34 1.44 -4.87
CA VAL A 63 -2.93 2.25 -5.92
C VAL A 63 -4.35 1.79 -6.20
N ALA A 64 -5.28 2.73 -6.31
CA ALA A 64 -6.64 2.51 -6.76
C ALA A 64 -6.79 2.95 -8.23
N ALA A 65 -6.95 1.98 -9.12
CA ALA A 65 -7.12 2.14 -10.55
C ALA A 65 -8.60 2.01 -10.92
N ARG A 66 -9.17 3.05 -11.56
CA ARG A 66 -10.61 3.12 -11.87
C ARG A 66 -10.90 3.13 -13.36
N ARG A 67 -11.85 2.31 -13.78
CA ARG A 67 -12.40 2.27 -15.13
C ARG A 67 -13.85 1.83 -15.10
N ALA A 68 -14.72 2.53 -15.85
CA ALA A 68 -16.13 2.15 -16.03
C ALA A 68 -16.88 1.87 -14.70
N GLY A 69 -16.64 2.67 -13.67
CA GLY A 69 -17.26 2.52 -12.35
C GLY A 69 -16.65 1.43 -11.46
N GLN A 70 -15.71 0.63 -11.96
CA GLN A 70 -14.99 -0.38 -11.18
C GLN A 70 -13.66 0.17 -10.67
N THR A 71 -13.25 -0.30 -9.48
CA THR A 71 -11.94 -0.01 -8.87
C THR A 71 -11.17 -1.31 -8.72
N THR A 72 -9.95 -1.33 -9.23
CA THR A 72 -8.95 -2.38 -8.98
C THR A 72 -7.88 -1.80 -8.05
N LEU A 73 -7.52 -2.55 -7.02
CA LEU A 73 -6.40 -2.22 -6.15
C LEU A 73 -5.15 -2.97 -6.63
N ALA A 74 -4.00 -2.31 -6.57
CA ALA A 74 -2.72 -2.86 -6.94
C ALA A 74 -1.65 -2.34 -5.96
N ALA A 75 -0.61 -3.12 -5.73
CA ALA A 75 0.58 -2.67 -5.01
C ALA A 75 1.67 -2.25 -6.01
N CYS A 76 2.43 -1.23 -5.65
CA CYS A 76 3.64 -0.83 -6.36
C CYS A 76 4.81 -0.86 -5.39
N VAL A 77 5.89 -1.53 -5.75
CA VAL A 77 7.10 -1.67 -4.95
C VAL A 77 8.24 -0.97 -5.66
N VAL A 78 8.78 0.06 -5.02
CA VAL A 78 9.87 0.89 -5.55
C VAL A 78 10.90 1.18 -4.45
N LEU A 79 12.16 1.42 -4.80
CA LEU A 79 13.17 1.85 -3.82
C LEU A 79 12.81 3.20 -3.20
N ALA A 80 13.23 3.45 -1.96
CA ALA A 80 12.93 4.66 -1.21
C ALA A 80 13.57 5.93 -1.80
N THR A 81 14.52 5.77 -2.71
CA THR A 81 15.14 6.82 -3.54
C THR A 81 14.27 7.24 -4.73
N THR A 82 13.15 6.54 -4.97
CA THR A 82 12.26 6.76 -6.10
C THR A 82 10.79 6.84 -5.65
N ARG A 83 9.90 7.19 -6.57
CA ARG A 83 8.45 7.14 -6.40
C ARG A 83 7.80 6.39 -7.55
N ALA A 84 6.71 5.67 -7.29
CA ALA A 84 5.95 5.01 -8.33
C ALA A 84 5.27 6.02 -9.29
N ASP A 85 5.37 5.82 -10.60
CA ASP A 85 4.61 6.59 -11.60
C ASP A 85 3.14 6.13 -11.67
N VAL A 86 2.38 6.48 -10.63
CA VAL A 86 0.97 6.09 -10.46
C VAL A 86 0.11 6.62 -11.62
N ASN A 87 0.28 7.89 -11.97
CA ASN A 87 -0.61 8.59 -12.90
C ASN A 87 -0.23 8.36 -14.37
N GLY A 88 1.02 8.06 -14.64
CA GLY A 88 1.53 7.70 -15.96
C GLY A 88 1.49 6.20 -16.17
N LEU A 89 2.61 5.52 -15.89
CA LEU A 89 2.86 4.13 -16.21
C LEU A 89 1.83 3.18 -15.58
N VAL A 90 1.64 3.23 -14.27
CA VAL A 90 0.72 2.30 -13.56
C VAL A 90 -0.70 2.43 -14.09
N ARG A 91 -1.20 3.67 -14.26
CA ARG A 91 -2.52 3.92 -14.84
C ARG A 91 -2.68 3.28 -16.22
N ARG A 92 -1.67 3.42 -17.08
CA ARG A 92 -1.70 2.84 -18.45
C ARG A 92 -1.62 1.31 -18.41
N HIS A 93 -0.73 0.77 -17.57
CA HIS A 93 -0.54 -0.67 -17.38
C HIS A 93 -1.83 -1.35 -16.95
N LEU A 94 -2.50 -0.80 -15.93
CA LEU A 94 -3.78 -1.30 -15.44
C LEU A 94 -4.97 -0.94 -16.33
N GLY A 95 -4.74 -0.32 -17.50
CA GLY A 95 -5.78 0.08 -18.45
C GLY A 95 -6.83 1.03 -17.87
N ALA A 96 -6.46 1.81 -16.86
CA ALA A 96 -7.38 2.60 -16.05
C ALA A 96 -7.61 3.99 -16.64
N ARG A 97 -8.81 4.56 -16.39
CA ARG A 97 -9.11 5.94 -16.75
C ARG A 97 -8.46 6.92 -15.78
N LYS A 98 -8.49 6.60 -14.49
CA LYS A 98 -7.87 7.35 -13.38
C LYS A 98 -7.13 6.36 -12.48
N ALA A 99 -5.95 6.73 -12.01
CA ALA A 99 -5.28 6.06 -10.90
C ALA A 99 -5.00 7.09 -9.81
N SER A 100 -4.92 6.63 -8.56
CA SER A 100 -4.55 7.43 -7.39
C SER A 100 -3.95 6.50 -6.36
N PHE A 101 -3.29 7.03 -5.32
CA PHE A 101 -3.12 6.24 -4.10
C PHE A 101 -4.50 5.80 -3.58
N ALA A 102 -4.56 4.59 -3.03
CA ALA A 102 -5.76 4.12 -2.36
C ALA A 102 -5.97 4.90 -1.05
N PRO A 103 -7.22 5.21 -0.68
CA PRO A 103 -7.53 5.72 0.65
C PRO A 103 -6.95 4.82 1.74
N GLN A 104 -6.43 5.40 2.83
CA GLN A 104 -5.74 4.66 3.87
C GLN A 104 -6.63 3.57 4.50
N ASP A 105 -7.88 3.91 4.80
CA ASP A 105 -8.87 3.00 5.38
C ASP A 105 -9.15 1.81 4.45
N VAL A 106 -9.29 2.06 3.15
CA VAL A 106 -9.45 1.01 2.12
C VAL A 106 -8.19 0.13 2.05
N ALA A 107 -7.01 0.74 1.98
CA ALA A 107 -5.75 0.00 1.89
C ALA A 107 -5.55 -0.91 3.11
N VAL A 108 -5.85 -0.42 4.32
CA VAL A 108 -5.76 -1.21 5.57
C VAL A 108 -6.79 -2.32 5.59
N ALA A 109 -8.06 -2.01 5.31
CA ALA A 109 -9.15 -2.97 5.37
C ALA A 109 -8.93 -4.13 4.39
N GLU A 110 -8.54 -3.83 3.16
CA GLU A 110 -8.41 -4.82 2.10
C GLU A 110 -7.08 -5.60 2.15
N SER A 111 -5.98 -4.96 2.60
CA SER A 111 -4.71 -5.68 2.77
C SER A 111 -4.66 -6.52 4.06
N GLY A 112 -5.47 -6.17 5.07
CA GLY A 112 -5.38 -6.76 6.41
C GLY A 112 -4.11 -6.38 7.17
N MET A 113 -3.43 -5.30 6.76
CA MET A 113 -2.16 -4.83 7.32
C MET A 113 -2.29 -3.41 7.88
N GLU A 114 -1.39 -3.03 8.79
CA GLU A 114 -1.38 -1.67 9.34
C GLU A 114 -0.87 -0.64 8.33
N PHE A 115 -1.40 0.58 8.41
CA PHE A 115 -0.89 1.69 7.59
C PHE A 115 0.57 2.02 7.94
N GLY A 116 1.42 2.10 6.91
CA GLY A 116 2.87 2.21 7.05
C GLY A 116 3.60 0.87 7.26
N GLY A 117 2.86 -0.22 7.45
CA GLY A 117 3.37 -1.60 7.48
C GLY A 117 3.05 -2.43 6.24
N ILE A 118 2.16 -1.93 5.36
CA ILE A 118 1.72 -2.62 4.13
C ILE A 118 2.95 -3.03 3.28
N THR A 119 2.91 -4.26 2.77
CA THR A 119 4.03 -4.92 2.08
C THR A 119 3.49 -5.81 0.95
N PRO A 120 4.27 -6.15 -0.09
CA PRO A 120 3.79 -7.02 -1.17
C PRO A 120 3.50 -8.47 -0.75
N VAL A 121 4.03 -8.92 0.40
CA VAL A 121 3.88 -10.30 0.88
C VAL A 121 2.53 -10.49 1.56
N GLY A 122 1.72 -11.43 1.05
CA GLY A 122 0.42 -11.77 1.66
C GLY A 122 -0.73 -10.85 1.28
N LEU A 123 -0.57 -10.03 0.25
CA LEU A 123 -1.67 -9.27 -0.35
C LEU A 123 -2.72 -10.20 -1.00
N PRO A 124 -3.97 -9.72 -1.19
CA PRO A 124 -5.00 -10.46 -1.91
C PRO A 124 -4.53 -10.91 -3.30
N ALA A 125 -4.91 -12.12 -3.69
CA ALA A 125 -4.41 -12.76 -4.92
C ALA A 125 -4.87 -12.07 -6.22
N ASP A 126 -5.91 -11.25 -6.15
CA ASP A 126 -6.45 -10.46 -7.26
C ASP A 126 -5.78 -9.08 -7.40
N TRP A 127 -4.87 -8.72 -6.49
CA TRP A 127 -4.10 -7.48 -6.59
C TRP A 127 -2.84 -7.70 -7.42
N PRO A 128 -2.65 -6.97 -8.53
CA PRO A 128 -1.35 -6.92 -9.19
C PRO A 128 -0.31 -6.33 -8.25
N VAL A 129 0.88 -6.95 -8.20
CA VAL A 129 2.04 -6.45 -7.46
C VAL A 129 3.08 -5.99 -8.48
N LEU A 130 3.11 -4.69 -8.75
CA LEU A 130 4.04 -4.11 -9.70
C LEU A 130 5.37 -3.83 -9.00
N ILE A 131 6.47 -4.35 -9.54
CA ILE A 131 7.79 -4.26 -8.92
C ILE A 131 8.73 -3.52 -9.87
N ASP A 132 9.46 -2.56 -9.33
CA ASP A 132 10.49 -1.86 -10.09
C ASP A 132 11.71 -2.78 -10.30
N PRO A 133 12.33 -2.80 -11.50
CA PRO A 133 13.50 -3.63 -11.76
C PRO A 133 14.67 -3.41 -10.79
N GLU A 134 14.86 -2.20 -10.26
CA GLU A 134 15.93 -1.96 -9.27
C GLU A 134 15.64 -2.65 -7.93
N VAL A 135 14.36 -2.83 -7.57
CA VAL A 135 13.96 -3.63 -6.41
C VAL A 135 14.24 -5.11 -6.67
N GLU A 136 13.89 -5.64 -7.85
CA GLU A 136 14.16 -7.04 -8.21
C GLU A 136 15.67 -7.34 -8.18
N ALA A 137 16.47 -6.45 -8.74
CA ALA A 137 17.92 -6.62 -8.89
C ALA A 137 18.69 -6.49 -7.57
N ALA A 138 18.07 -5.97 -6.51
CA ALA A 138 18.73 -5.78 -5.22
C ALA A 138 18.94 -7.12 -4.48
N ASP A 139 20.19 -7.35 -4.05
CA ASP A 139 20.53 -8.53 -3.23
C ASP A 139 19.66 -8.65 -1.98
N PHE A 140 19.32 -7.50 -1.38
CA PHE A 140 18.43 -7.37 -0.24
C PHE A 140 17.64 -6.06 -0.28
N VAL A 141 16.37 -6.14 0.09
CA VAL A 141 15.49 -4.99 0.33
C VAL A 141 14.80 -5.10 1.68
N VAL A 142 14.65 -3.96 2.34
CA VAL A 142 13.91 -3.78 3.59
C VAL A 142 12.54 -3.21 3.28
N ILE A 143 11.49 -3.92 3.70
CA ILE A 143 10.08 -3.61 3.44
C ILE A 143 9.27 -3.66 4.74
N GLY A 144 8.01 -3.20 4.72
CA GLY A 144 7.08 -3.39 5.84
C GLY A 144 6.87 -4.86 6.18
N SER A 145 6.56 -5.17 7.44
CA SER A 145 6.25 -6.54 7.88
C SER A 145 4.74 -6.82 8.01
N GLY A 146 3.89 -5.91 7.54
CA GLY A 146 2.43 -5.95 7.73
C GLY A 146 1.95 -5.26 9.01
N ILE A 147 2.87 -4.85 9.88
CA ILE A 147 2.63 -4.02 11.07
C ILE A 147 3.62 -2.85 11.11
N ARG A 148 3.38 -1.84 11.94
CA ARG A 148 4.27 -0.69 12.11
C ARG A 148 5.50 -1.00 12.95
N GLY A 149 5.40 -1.92 13.90
CA GLY A 149 6.48 -2.29 14.82
C GLY A 149 7.53 -3.25 14.24
N GLY A 150 7.52 -3.51 12.92
CA GLY A 150 8.46 -4.44 12.30
C GLY A 150 8.81 -4.10 10.86
N LYS A 151 9.96 -4.63 10.42
CA LYS A 151 10.39 -4.62 9.02
C LYS A 151 10.87 -6.01 8.60
N LEU A 152 10.61 -6.36 7.35
CA LEU A 152 11.18 -7.55 6.71
C LEU A 152 12.42 -7.17 5.91
N ALA A 153 13.40 -8.07 5.87
CA ALA A 153 14.46 -8.06 4.88
C ALA A 153 14.37 -9.35 4.05
N VAL A 154 14.38 -9.20 2.73
CA VAL A 154 14.29 -10.30 1.75
C VAL A 154 15.14 -9.95 0.53
N ALA A 155 15.54 -10.95 -0.27
CA ALA A 155 16.14 -10.66 -1.57
C ALA A 155 15.09 -10.11 -2.54
N GLY A 156 15.47 -9.13 -3.37
CA GLY A 156 14.59 -8.50 -4.36
C GLY A 156 13.93 -9.50 -5.30
N SER A 157 14.71 -10.48 -5.76
CA SER A 157 14.25 -11.57 -6.62
C SER A 157 13.14 -12.43 -5.99
N LEU A 158 13.03 -12.49 -4.66
CA LEU A 158 11.94 -13.22 -3.99
C LEU A 158 10.61 -12.46 -4.10
N LEU A 159 10.66 -11.13 -4.13
CA LEU A 159 9.48 -10.30 -4.36
C LEU A 159 8.98 -10.45 -5.80
N ALA A 160 9.89 -10.43 -6.77
CA ALA A 160 9.57 -10.68 -8.19
C ALA A 160 9.02 -12.09 -8.45
N ALA A 161 9.30 -13.05 -7.57
CA ALA A 161 8.78 -14.42 -7.65
C ALA A 161 7.40 -14.61 -7.00
N LEU A 162 6.79 -13.57 -6.43
CA LEU A 162 5.43 -13.67 -5.87
C LEU A 162 4.41 -14.00 -6.98
N PRO A 163 3.35 -14.78 -6.71
CA PRO A 163 2.43 -15.24 -7.76
C PRO A 163 1.74 -14.12 -8.56
N ALA A 164 1.51 -12.96 -7.95
CA ALA A 164 0.88 -11.81 -8.57
C ALA A 164 1.88 -10.69 -8.95
N ALA A 165 3.19 -10.99 -8.89
CA ALA A 165 4.22 -10.01 -9.21
C ALA A 165 4.42 -9.84 -10.71
N GLU A 166 4.55 -8.59 -11.13
CA GLU A 166 4.93 -8.17 -12.46
C GLU A 166 6.06 -7.14 -12.36
N VAL A 167 7.23 -7.46 -12.92
CA VAL A 167 8.32 -6.50 -13.02
C VAL A 167 8.00 -5.51 -14.14
N LEU A 168 7.98 -4.21 -13.81
CA LEU A 168 7.48 -3.17 -14.70
C LEU A 168 8.53 -2.07 -14.89
N ASP A 169 9.18 -2.07 -16.05
CA ASP A 169 10.23 -1.11 -16.40
C ASP A 169 9.75 0.35 -16.31
N GLY A 170 10.50 1.16 -15.56
CA GLY A 170 10.22 2.59 -15.34
C GLY A 170 9.13 2.85 -14.30
N LEU A 171 8.78 1.87 -13.47
CA LEU A 171 7.85 2.06 -12.35
C LEU A 171 8.39 3.11 -11.37
N GLY A 172 9.64 2.98 -10.96
CA GLY A 172 10.36 3.96 -10.16
C GLY A 172 10.75 5.17 -10.98
N GLN A 173 10.35 6.35 -10.53
CA GLN A 173 10.78 7.64 -11.05
C GLN A 173 11.61 8.36 -10.00
N PRO A 174 12.68 9.08 -10.38
CA PRO A 174 13.46 9.87 -9.44
C PRO A 174 12.56 10.79 -8.60
N LEU A 175 12.88 10.90 -7.31
CA LEU A 175 12.27 11.91 -6.47
C LEU A 175 12.62 13.31 -7.04
N PRO A 176 11.69 14.29 -6.98
CA PRO A 176 12.04 15.65 -7.34
C PRO A 176 13.18 16.13 -6.44
N GLU A 177 14.17 16.81 -7.01
CA GLU A 177 15.16 17.50 -6.19
C GLU A 177 14.44 18.50 -5.26
N PRO A 178 14.75 18.52 -3.96
CA PRO A 178 14.17 19.52 -3.07
C PRO A 178 14.56 20.90 -3.60
N ASP A 179 13.56 21.76 -3.82
CA ASP A 179 13.79 23.13 -4.21
C ASP A 179 14.59 23.84 -3.10
N PRO A 180 15.83 24.28 -3.36
CA PRO A 180 16.68 24.90 -2.34
C PRO A 180 16.11 26.23 -1.83
N SER A 181 15.09 26.79 -2.48
CA SER A 181 14.40 28.02 -2.10
C SER A 181 13.07 27.80 -1.39
N ALA A 182 12.58 26.56 -1.31
CA ALA A 182 11.32 26.27 -0.63
C ALA A 182 11.53 26.27 0.91
N PRO A 183 10.69 26.98 1.69
CA PRO A 183 10.76 26.89 3.14
C PRO A 183 10.48 25.45 3.57
N ALA A 184 11.28 24.94 4.52
CA ALA A 184 11.08 23.63 5.12
C ALA A 184 9.65 23.55 5.68
N THR A 185 8.79 22.82 4.98
CA THR A 185 7.40 22.65 5.40
C THR A 185 7.42 21.59 6.51
N PRO A 186 6.97 21.90 7.74
CA PRO A 186 6.79 20.86 8.76
C PRO A 186 5.87 19.77 8.20
N PRO A 187 5.98 18.50 8.61
CA PRO A 187 5.16 17.42 8.07
C PRO A 187 3.69 17.75 8.29
N THR A 188 3.04 18.28 7.25
CA THR A 188 1.62 18.56 7.25
C THR A 188 0.94 17.21 7.12
N ARG A 189 0.10 16.86 8.11
CA ARG A 189 -0.92 15.83 7.96
C ARG A 189 -1.57 16.02 6.59
N ALA A 190 -1.61 14.96 5.77
CA ALA A 190 -2.26 15.01 4.48
C ALA A 190 -3.63 15.69 4.64
N PRO A 191 -3.96 16.70 3.81
CA PRO A 191 -5.27 17.33 3.87
C PRO A 191 -6.33 16.25 3.81
N ASP A 192 -7.36 16.37 4.63
CA ASP A 192 -8.53 15.50 4.55
C ASP A 192 -9.09 15.65 3.13
N ASP A 193 -8.92 14.62 2.30
CA ASP A 193 -9.27 14.62 0.88
C ASP A 193 -10.78 14.34 0.76
N SER A 194 -11.58 15.14 1.47
CA SER A 194 -13.04 15.06 1.49
C SER A 194 -13.68 15.65 0.23
N ASP A 195 -12.89 16.09 -0.76
CA ASP A 195 -13.39 16.74 -1.98
C ASP A 195 -13.25 15.90 -3.26
N VAL A 196 -12.96 14.60 -3.14
CA VAL A 196 -13.15 13.65 -4.24
C VAL A 196 -14.39 12.83 -3.92
N GLY A 197 -15.52 13.21 -4.51
CA GLY A 197 -16.82 12.56 -4.35
C GLY A 197 -16.75 11.04 -4.47
N TRP A 198 -16.73 10.38 -3.32
CA TRP A 198 -17.03 8.98 -3.13
C TRP A 198 -18.44 8.90 -2.57
N GLY A 199 -19.38 8.56 -3.44
CA GLY A 199 -20.79 8.50 -3.13
C GLY A 199 -21.57 9.32 -4.14
N ASP A 200 -22.48 8.64 -4.84
CA ASP A 200 -23.67 9.32 -5.34
C ASP A 200 -24.28 10.08 -4.15
N ARG A 201 -24.46 11.39 -4.30
CA ARG A 201 -25.33 12.10 -3.36
C ARG A 201 -26.71 11.46 -3.49
N PRO A 202 -27.36 11.02 -2.40
CA PRO A 202 -28.80 10.84 -2.45
C PRO A 202 -29.36 12.22 -2.77
N GLY A 203 -29.78 12.44 -4.02
CA GLY A 203 -30.67 13.53 -4.32
C GLY A 203 -31.90 13.35 -3.44
N GLU A 204 -32.42 14.43 -2.87
CA GLU A 204 -33.74 14.39 -2.24
C GLU A 204 -34.70 13.67 -3.20
N PRO A 205 -35.46 12.67 -2.73
CA PRO A 205 -36.42 11.99 -3.58
C PRO A 205 -37.36 13.04 -4.17
N ALA A 206 -37.63 12.94 -5.47
CA ALA A 206 -38.55 13.85 -6.15
C ALA A 206 -39.91 13.81 -5.44
N ASP A 207 -40.67 14.91 -5.52
CA ASP A 207 -41.96 15.11 -4.84
C ASP A 207 -43.03 14.02 -5.17
N ASP A 208 -42.79 13.20 -6.18
CA ASP A 208 -43.61 12.03 -6.55
C ASP A 208 -43.28 10.79 -5.69
N ASP A 209 -42.01 10.58 -5.35
CA ASP A 209 -41.54 9.46 -4.51
C ASP A 209 -41.90 9.67 -3.03
N ARG A 210 -41.92 10.93 -2.57
CA ARG A 210 -42.42 11.27 -1.22
C ARG A 210 -43.89 10.93 -1.05
N ARG A 211 -44.72 11.25 -2.04
CA ARG A 211 -46.15 10.90 -2.03
C ARG A 211 -46.37 9.38 -2.04
N TYR A 212 -45.53 8.63 -2.74
CA TYR A 212 -45.59 7.17 -2.75
C TYR A 212 -45.30 6.53 -1.37
N LEU A 213 -44.41 7.14 -0.58
CA LEU A 213 -44.05 6.67 0.76
C LEU A 213 -45.03 7.13 1.85
N GLU A 214 -45.64 8.31 1.69
CA GLU A 214 -46.62 8.88 2.62
C GLU A 214 -48.00 8.20 2.49
N ASP A 215 -48.40 7.76 1.29
CA ASP A 215 -49.70 7.11 1.03
C ASP A 215 -49.71 5.59 1.23
N ARG A 216 -48.69 5.02 1.90
CA ARG A 216 -48.62 3.57 2.11
C ARG A 216 -49.77 3.12 3.04
N PRO A 217 -50.75 2.31 2.56
CA PRO A 217 -51.84 1.89 3.42
C PRO A 217 -51.32 0.97 4.52
N PRO A 218 -51.89 1.00 5.74
CA PRO A 218 -51.46 0.14 6.82
C PRO A 218 -51.74 -1.31 6.44
N HIS A 219 -50.69 -2.13 6.43
CA HIS A 219 -50.83 -3.57 6.32
C HIS A 219 -51.47 -4.06 7.63
N TRP A 220 -52.70 -4.56 7.53
CA TRP A 220 -53.31 -5.37 8.57
C TRP A 220 -52.48 -6.65 8.73
N GLY A 221 -52.26 -7.04 9.99
CA GLY A 221 -51.42 -8.16 10.36
C GLY A 221 -52.06 -9.54 10.25
N SER A 222 -51.24 -10.50 10.71
CA SER A 222 -51.51 -11.90 11.07
C SER A 222 -51.70 -12.87 9.88
N ASP A 223 -51.08 -14.05 9.85
CA ASP A 223 -50.65 -14.96 10.93
C ASP A 223 -49.18 -15.42 10.82
#